data_AF-A0A3D5ARL2-F1
#
_entry.id   AF-A0A3D5ARL2-F1
#
_cell.length_a   1.000
_cell.length_b   1.000
_cell.length_c   1.000
_cell.angle_alpha   90.00
_cell.angle_beta   90.00
_cell.angle_gamma   90.00
#
_symmetry.space_group_name_H-M   'P 1'
#
loop_
_entity.id
_entity.type
_entity.pdbx_description
1 polymer ?
#
loop_
_entity_poly.entity_id
_entity_poly.type
_entity_poly.pdbx_seq_one_letter_code
_entity_poly.pdbx_strand_id
1 'polypeptide(L)'
;MKFAVVGGGSTYTPELIDGFARLRDELPITEIALVDPNTDRLELVAAMARRMLARAGHPARVVATRSVAEAVVGAQAVLLQLRVGGQAARNVDETLPLECGCVGQETTGAGGLAKALRTVPVVLDIAAKVKEHAPDAWIIDFTNPVGIVTKALLDAGHRAVGLCNVAIGF
;
A
#
# COMPACT_ATOMS: atom_id res chain seq x y z
N MET A 1 2.58 -17.97 -5.78
CA MET A 1 1.50 -17.01 -5.40
C MET A 1 1.77 -15.68 -6.07
N LYS A 2 0.73 -14.91 -6.39
CA LYS A 2 0.83 -13.55 -6.93
C LYS A 2 0.37 -12.53 -5.89
N PHE A 3 1.22 -11.53 -5.64
CA PHE A 3 0.93 -10.41 -4.77
C PHE A 3 0.87 -9.13 -5.60
N ALA A 4 -0.12 -8.27 -5.32
CA ALA A 4 -0.18 -6.92 -5.88
C ALA A 4 0.12 -5.91 -4.77
N VAL A 5 0.88 -4.86 -5.10
CA VAL A 5 1.26 -3.78 -4.17
C VAL A 5 0.83 -2.46 -4.79
N VAL A 6 -0.25 -1.87 -4.28
CA VAL A 6 -0.77 -0.57 -4.72
C VAL A 6 -0.13 0.53 -3.88
N GLY A 7 0.45 1.51 -4.56
CA GLY A 7 1.51 2.36 -3.99
C GLY A 7 2.89 1.69 -4.11
N GLY A 8 3.09 0.84 -5.11
CA GLY A 8 4.32 0.08 -5.34
C GLY A 8 5.55 0.94 -5.61
N GLY A 9 5.37 2.22 -5.98
CA GLY A 9 6.47 3.19 -6.07
C GLY A 9 6.96 3.68 -4.71
N SER A 10 6.33 3.29 -3.60
CA SER A 10 6.73 3.67 -2.25
C SER A 10 8.22 3.40 -1.98
N THR A 11 8.85 4.30 -1.21
CA THR A 11 10.21 4.09 -0.69
C THR A 11 10.27 2.95 0.33
N TYR A 12 9.12 2.47 0.81
CA TYR A 12 8.99 1.30 1.68
C TYR A 12 8.86 -0.03 0.90
N THR A 13 8.62 -0.01 -0.42
CA THR A 13 8.55 -1.23 -1.23
C THR A 13 9.82 -2.09 -1.10
N PRO A 14 11.05 -1.53 -1.09
CA PRO A 14 12.26 -2.33 -0.84
C PRO A 14 12.22 -3.16 0.45
N GLU A 15 11.65 -2.64 1.54
CA GLU A 15 11.51 -3.38 2.80
C GLU A 15 10.54 -4.56 2.66
N LEU A 16 9.43 -4.39 1.93
CA LEU A 16 8.52 -5.48 1.59
C LEU A 16 9.21 -6.56 0.76
N ILE A 17 10.00 -6.16 -0.25
CA ILE A 17 10.74 -7.07 -1.12
C ILE A 17 11.79 -7.86 -0.34
N ASP A 18 12.50 -7.22 0.57
CA ASP A 18 13.46 -7.85 1.47
C ASP A 18 12.78 -8.86 2.42
N GLY A 19 11.60 -8.51 2.96
CA GLY A 19 10.75 -9.45 3.70
C GLY A 19 10.36 -10.68 2.87
N PHE A 20 9.86 -10.48 1.66
CA PHE A 20 9.51 -11.58 0.74
C PHE A 20 10.73 -12.45 0.41
N ALA A 21 11.90 -11.84 0.18
CA ALA A 21 13.13 -12.55 -0.11
C ALA A 21 13.57 -13.47 1.03
N ARG A 22 13.46 -13.00 2.28
CA ARG A 22 13.78 -13.80 3.48
C ARG A 22 12.79 -14.94 3.72
N LEU A 23 11.51 -14.69 3.49
CA LEU A 23 10.43 -15.63 3.79
C LEU A 23 10.08 -16.56 2.61
N ARG A 24 10.94 -16.67 1.58
CA ARG A 24 10.65 -17.39 0.32
C ARG A 24 10.17 -18.84 0.50
N ASP A 25 10.66 -19.52 1.54
CA ASP A 25 10.36 -20.93 1.81
C ASP A 25 8.98 -21.10 2.46
N GLU A 26 8.47 -20.05 3.12
CA GLU A 26 7.12 -19.98 3.72
C GLU A 26 6.10 -19.29 2.80
N LEU A 27 6.57 -18.33 2.00
CA LEU A 27 5.80 -17.53 1.06
C LEU A 27 6.33 -17.75 -0.36
N PRO A 28 5.90 -18.82 -1.07
CA PRO A 28 6.34 -19.13 -2.43
C PRO A 28 5.72 -18.17 -3.45
N ILE A 29 6.15 -16.91 -3.41
CA ILE A 29 5.72 -15.85 -4.32
C ILE A 29 6.40 -16.06 -5.67
N THR A 30 5.62 -16.06 -6.74
CA THR A 30 6.06 -16.25 -8.12
C THR A 30 5.91 -14.98 -8.94
N GLU A 31 5.05 -14.05 -8.50
CA GLU A 31 4.83 -12.77 -9.15
C GLU A 31 4.51 -11.67 -8.13
N ILE A 32 5.13 -10.52 -8.31
CA ILE A 32 4.88 -9.29 -7.54
C ILE A 32 4.53 -8.19 -8.55
N ALA A 33 3.29 -7.72 -8.51
CA ALA A 33 2.82 -6.61 -9.33
C ALA A 33 2.87 -5.31 -8.53
N LEU A 34 3.70 -4.35 -8.94
CA LEU A 34 3.81 -3.03 -8.35
C LEU A 34 2.94 -2.04 -9.13
N VAL A 35 2.09 -1.31 -8.42
CA VAL A 35 1.15 -0.35 -9.01
C VAL A 35 1.36 1.04 -8.45
N ASP A 36 1.60 2.02 -9.32
CA ASP A 36 1.69 3.42 -8.94
C ASP A 36 1.36 4.32 -10.13
N PRO A 37 0.61 5.44 -9.95
CA PRO A 37 0.41 6.41 -11.02
C PRO A 37 1.68 7.18 -11.40
N ASN A 38 2.67 7.28 -10.50
CA ASN A 38 3.96 7.91 -10.79
C ASN A 38 4.93 6.88 -11.38
N THR A 39 5.04 6.88 -12.71
CA THR A 39 5.85 5.92 -13.46
C THR A 39 7.34 6.06 -13.21
N ASP A 40 7.83 7.29 -13.03
CA ASP A 40 9.27 7.52 -12.82
C ASP A 40 9.72 6.91 -11.50
N ARG A 41 8.92 7.12 -10.45
CA ARG A 41 9.14 6.51 -9.14
C ARG A 41 8.96 4.99 -9.19
N LEU A 42 7.92 4.52 -9.89
CA LEU A 42 7.61 3.10 -10.02
C LEU A 42 8.75 2.32 -10.68
N GLU A 43 9.29 2.81 -11.79
CA GLU A 43 10.35 2.12 -12.53
C GLU A 43 11.65 2.03 -11.71
N LEU A 44 12.01 3.11 -11.01
CA LEU A 44 13.17 3.10 -10.11
C LEU A 44 13.03 2.04 -9.01
N VAL A 45 11.86 1.98 -8.36
CA VAL A 45 11.59 1.02 -7.29
C VAL A 45 11.47 -0.41 -7.83
N ALA A 46 10.84 -0.61 -8.99
CA ALA A 46 10.75 -1.91 -9.64
C ALA A 46 12.14 -2.45 -10.05
N ALA A 47 13.02 -1.59 -10.56
CA ALA A 47 14.40 -1.96 -10.88
C ALA A 47 15.18 -2.38 -9.61
N MET A 48 15.02 -1.64 -8.50
CA MET A 48 15.61 -2.02 -7.22
C MET A 48 15.07 -3.38 -6.73
N ALA A 49 13.76 -3.57 -6.74
CA ALA A 49 13.10 -4.80 -6.32
C ALA A 49 13.62 -6.02 -7.10
N ARG A 50 13.75 -5.91 -8.43
CA ARG A 50 14.31 -6.97 -9.29
C ARG A 50 15.73 -7.34 -8.88
N ARG A 51 16.59 -6.34 -8.61
CA ARG A 51 17.98 -6.57 -8.19
C ARG A 51 18.07 -7.24 -6.82
N MET A 52 17.21 -6.86 -5.87
CA MET A 52 17.14 -7.46 -4.54
C MET A 52 16.73 -8.94 -4.62
N LEU A 53 15.67 -9.25 -5.35
CA LEU A 53 15.21 -10.63 -5.54
C LEU A 53 16.24 -11.50 -6.26
N ALA A 54 16.86 -10.97 -7.33
CA ALA A 54 17.92 -11.67 -8.05
C ALA A 54 19.13 -11.97 -7.13
N ARG A 55 19.55 -10.99 -6.31
CA ARG A 55 20.65 -11.17 -5.36
C ARG A 55 20.35 -12.22 -4.29
N ALA A 56 19.08 -12.36 -3.90
CA ALA A 56 18.59 -13.33 -2.95
C ALA A 56 18.25 -14.70 -3.56
N GLY A 57 18.35 -14.85 -4.89
CA GLY A 57 17.95 -16.09 -5.58
C GLY A 57 16.45 -16.37 -5.56
N HIS A 58 15.62 -15.34 -5.35
CA HIS A 58 14.17 -15.49 -5.28
C HIS A 58 13.55 -15.58 -6.69
N PRO A 59 12.67 -16.56 -6.97
CA PRO A 59 12.16 -16.82 -8.33
C PRO A 59 11.04 -15.86 -8.78
N ALA A 60 10.72 -14.82 -7.99
CA ALA A 60 9.54 -14.00 -8.25
C ALA A 60 9.80 -13.01 -9.40
N ARG A 61 8.86 -12.94 -10.33
CA ARG A 61 8.85 -11.92 -11.39
C ARG A 61 8.25 -10.61 -10.87
N VAL A 62 8.91 -9.48 -11.11
CA VAL A 62 8.39 -8.15 -10.77
C VAL A 62 7.80 -7.47 -12.01
N VAL A 63 6.51 -7.19 -11.96
CA VAL A 63 5.75 -6.45 -12.99
C VAL A 63 5.43 -5.07 -12.46
N ALA A 64 5.60 -4.03 -13.28
CA ALA A 64 5.18 -2.67 -12.97
C ALA A 64 4.03 -2.28 -13.90
N THR A 65 2.96 -1.69 -13.35
CA THR A 65 1.83 -1.19 -14.14
C THR A 65 1.18 0.00 -13.44
N ARG A 66 0.41 0.78 -14.20
CA ARG A 66 -0.46 1.84 -13.64
C ARG A 66 -1.87 1.32 -13.37
N SER A 67 -2.20 0.14 -13.89
CA SER A 67 -3.54 -0.44 -13.85
C SER A 67 -3.70 -1.34 -12.63
N VAL A 68 -4.53 -0.91 -11.69
CA VAL A 68 -4.94 -1.76 -10.56
C VAL A 68 -5.62 -3.03 -11.08
N ALA A 69 -6.48 -2.91 -12.09
CA ALA A 69 -7.22 -4.05 -12.65
C ALA A 69 -6.26 -5.13 -13.17
N GLU A 70 -5.27 -4.77 -14.00
CA GLU A 70 -4.28 -5.72 -14.52
C GLU A 70 -3.43 -6.34 -13.40
N ALA A 71 -3.04 -5.53 -12.42
CA ALA A 71 -2.16 -5.97 -11.35
C ALA A 71 -2.81 -6.99 -10.42
N VAL A 72 -4.10 -6.84 -10.15
CA VAL A 72 -4.79 -7.68 -9.15
C VAL A 72 -5.32 -8.99 -9.73
N VAL A 73 -5.44 -9.13 -11.07
CA VAL A 73 -5.89 -10.39 -11.70
C VAL A 73 -5.04 -11.57 -11.21
N GLY A 74 -5.71 -12.54 -10.58
CA GLY A 74 -5.08 -13.75 -10.02
C GLY A 74 -4.23 -13.53 -8.77
N ALA A 75 -4.28 -12.34 -8.14
CA ALA A 75 -3.59 -12.08 -6.88
C ALA A 75 -4.27 -12.81 -5.72
N GLN A 76 -3.46 -13.33 -4.78
CA GLN A 76 -3.96 -13.89 -3.51
C GLN A 76 -3.99 -12.83 -2.40
N ALA A 77 -3.14 -11.81 -2.51
CA ALA A 77 -3.10 -10.68 -1.60
C ALA A 77 -2.82 -9.38 -2.35
N VAL A 78 -3.45 -8.30 -1.88
CA VAL A 78 -3.30 -6.94 -2.39
C VAL A 78 -2.90 -6.04 -1.22
N LEU A 79 -1.66 -5.55 -1.26
CA LEU A 79 -1.11 -4.67 -0.25
C LEU A 79 -1.37 -3.21 -0.63
N LEU A 80 -1.88 -2.41 0.29
CA LEU A 80 -2.11 -0.97 0.09
C LEU A 80 -1.10 -0.17 0.92
N GLN A 81 -0.27 0.64 0.27
CA GLN A 81 0.66 1.56 0.94
C GLN A 81 0.66 2.94 0.27
N LEU A 82 -0.49 3.62 0.38
CA LEU A 82 -0.78 4.84 -0.37
C LEU A 82 -0.45 6.11 0.43
N ARG A 83 -0.20 7.20 -0.29
CA ARG A 83 -0.20 8.57 0.24
C ARG A 83 -0.95 9.50 -0.70
N VAL A 84 -2.27 9.54 -0.58
CA VAL A 84 -3.11 10.40 -1.41
C VAL A 84 -2.79 11.87 -1.10
N GLY A 85 -2.46 12.64 -2.14
CA GLY A 85 -1.99 14.02 -2.04
C GLY A 85 -0.50 14.20 -1.76
N GLY A 86 0.25 13.11 -1.58
CA GLY A 86 1.70 13.14 -1.42
C GLY A 86 2.17 13.92 -0.17
N GLN A 87 3.42 14.37 -0.22
CA GLN A 87 4.02 15.15 0.87
C GLN A 87 3.47 16.57 0.96
N ALA A 88 3.01 17.14 -0.16
CA ALA A 88 2.40 18.47 -0.18
C ALA A 88 1.11 18.51 0.66
N ALA A 89 0.21 17.53 0.49
CA ALA A 89 -0.98 17.44 1.32
C ALA A 89 -0.65 17.17 2.79
N ARG A 90 0.32 16.29 3.06
CA ARG A 90 0.81 16.04 4.43
C ARG A 90 1.29 17.32 5.10
N ASN A 91 2.05 18.15 4.39
CA ASN A 91 2.53 19.41 4.93
C ASN A 91 1.37 20.29 5.40
N VAL A 92 0.31 20.40 4.58
CA VAL A 92 -0.91 21.14 4.97
C VAL A 92 -1.61 20.48 6.16
N ASP A 93 -1.75 19.15 6.17
CA ASP A 93 -2.37 18.41 7.26
C ASP A 93 -1.65 18.63 8.61
N GLU A 94 -0.34 18.81 8.57
CA GLU A 94 0.50 19.01 9.75
C GLU A 94 0.68 20.49 10.13
N THR A 95 0.55 21.44 9.19
CA THR A 95 0.75 22.87 9.49
C THR A 95 -0.54 23.62 9.77
N LEU A 96 -1.62 23.37 9.01
CA LEU A 96 -2.87 24.12 9.14
C LEU A 96 -3.52 23.99 10.53
N PRO A 97 -3.56 22.80 11.17
CA PRO A 97 -4.13 22.71 12.52
C PRO A 97 -3.41 23.59 13.55
N LEU A 98 -2.10 23.85 13.36
CA LEU A 98 -1.32 24.69 14.25
C LEU A 98 -1.79 26.14 14.25
N GLU A 99 -2.28 26.64 13.12
CA GLU A 99 -2.86 28.00 13.00
C GLU A 99 -4.14 28.15 13.84
N CYS A 100 -4.82 27.04 14.14
CA CYS A 100 -5.99 27.00 15.01
C CYS A 100 -5.64 26.65 16.47
N GLY A 101 -4.37 26.58 16.85
CA GLY A 101 -3.93 26.16 18.19
C GLY A 101 -4.12 24.66 18.46
N CYS A 102 -4.32 23.85 17.42
CA CYS A 102 -4.47 22.40 17.50
C CYS A 102 -3.18 21.69 17.08
N VAL A 103 -2.97 20.45 17.54
CA VAL A 103 -1.86 19.62 17.08
C VAL A 103 -2.03 19.25 15.60
N GLY A 104 -0.98 19.45 14.81
CA GLY A 104 -0.87 18.90 13.46
C GLY A 104 -0.12 17.58 13.45
N GLN A 105 -0.76 16.53 12.96
CA GLN A 105 -0.17 15.19 12.92
C GLN A 105 -0.78 14.37 11.76
N GLU A 106 0.02 13.49 11.16
CA GLU A 106 -0.32 12.75 9.93
C GLU A 106 -1.58 11.87 10.02
N THR A 107 -1.88 11.28 11.18
CA THR A 107 -2.84 10.17 11.35
C THR A 107 -3.89 10.39 12.43
N THR A 108 -3.79 11.47 13.19
CA THR A 108 -4.65 11.83 14.32
C THR A 108 -4.98 13.33 14.27
N GLY A 109 -6.00 13.73 15.03
CA GLY A 109 -6.48 15.12 15.01
C GLY A 109 -7.02 15.55 13.65
N ALA A 110 -7.04 16.86 13.40
CA ALA A 110 -7.60 17.43 12.18
C ALA A 110 -6.82 17.01 10.93
N GLY A 111 -5.49 16.92 11.00
CA GLY A 111 -4.64 16.44 9.90
C GLY A 111 -4.92 14.99 9.53
N GLY A 112 -4.98 14.10 10.52
CA GLY A 112 -5.36 12.70 10.31
C GLY A 112 -6.73 12.51 9.69
N LEU A 113 -7.73 13.28 10.16
CA LEU A 113 -9.07 13.24 9.57
C LEU A 113 -9.08 13.75 8.13
N ALA A 114 -8.40 14.86 7.83
CA ALA A 114 -8.29 15.38 6.47
C ALA A 114 -7.64 14.36 5.53
N LYS A 115 -6.57 13.68 5.99
CA LYS A 115 -5.94 12.57 5.26
C LYS A 115 -6.91 11.42 5.03
N ALA A 116 -7.67 11.00 6.04
CA ALA A 116 -8.68 9.95 5.89
C ALA A 116 -9.73 10.29 4.83
N LEU A 117 -10.28 11.51 4.88
CA LEU A 117 -11.31 11.96 3.93
C LEU A 117 -10.85 11.93 2.48
N ARG A 118 -9.56 12.22 2.21
CA ARG A 118 -8.99 12.09 0.87
C ARG A 118 -8.67 10.64 0.48
N THR A 119 -8.33 9.80 1.46
CA THR A 119 -7.79 8.46 1.22
C THR A 119 -8.87 7.39 1.08
N VAL A 120 -9.91 7.43 1.93
CA VAL A 120 -10.95 6.40 1.96
C VAL A 120 -11.63 6.21 0.60
N PRO A 121 -12.05 7.26 -0.14
CA PRO A 121 -12.67 7.07 -1.46
C PRO A 121 -11.75 6.33 -2.43
N VAL A 122 -10.47 6.71 -2.49
CA VAL A 122 -9.47 6.07 -3.37
C VAL A 122 -9.26 4.60 -3.00
N VAL A 123 -9.20 4.29 -1.71
CA VAL A 123 -9.05 2.91 -1.23
C VAL A 123 -10.27 2.07 -1.57
N LEU A 124 -11.49 2.60 -1.41
CA LEU A 124 -12.72 1.89 -1.76
C LEU A 124 -12.82 1.66 -3.29
N ASP A 125 -12.39 2.62 -4.12
CA ASP A 125 -12.32 2.44 -5.57
C ASP A 125 -11.33 1.33 -5.96
N ILE A 126 -10.17 1.26 -5.28
CA ILE A 126 -9.21 0.17 -5.46
C ILE A 126 -9.83 -1.16 -5.02
N ALA A 127 -10.46 -1.20 -3.85
CA ALA A 127 -11.07 -2.40 -3.28
C ALA A 127 -12.21 -2.94 -4.14
N ALA A 128 -12.98 -2.08 -4.80
CA ALA A 128 -13.99 -2.47 -5.78
C ALA A 128 -13.35 -3.22 -6.97
N LYS A 129 -12.23 -2.72 -7.50
CA LYS A 129 -11.47 -3.40 -8.56
C LYS A 129 -10.87 -4.73 -8.10
N VAL A 130 -10.39 -4.80 -6.85
CA VAL A 130 -9.95 -6.06 -6.25
C VAL A 130 -11.10 -7.05 -6.20
N LYS A 131 -12.28 -6.63 -5.73
CA LYS A 131 -13.48 -7.48 -5.68
C LYS A 131 -13.90 -7.99 -7.06
N GLU A 132 -13.78 -7.17 -8.10
CA GLU A 132 -14.13 -7.54 -9.47
C GLU A 132 -13.16 -8.56 -10.08
N HIS A 133 -11.85 -8.34 -9.92
CA HIS A 133 -10.82 -9.10 -10.65
C HIS A 133 -10.10 -10.18 -9.81
N ALA A 134 -10.24 -10.13 -8.49
CA ALA A 134 -9.65 -11.06 -7.53
C ALA A 134 -10.51 -11.16 -6.24
N PRO A 135 -11.76 -11.66 -6.34
CA PRO A 135 -12.72 -11.66 -5.23
C PRO A 135 -12.25 -12.40 -3.96
N ASP A 136 -11.35 -13.36 -4.13
CA ASP A 136 -10.80 -14.17 -3.03
C ASP A 136 -9.54 -13.57 -2.39
N ALA A 137 -9.01 -12.47 -2.94
CA ALA A 137 -7.80 -11.85 -2.43
C ALA A 137 -8.03 -11.18 -1.07
N TRP A 138 -7.03 -11.29 -0.20
CA TRP A 138 -6.97 -10.47 1.00
C TRP A 138 -6.44 -9.07 0.67
N ILE A 139 -7.11 -8.04 1.18
CA ILE A 139 -6.56 -6.68 1.20
C ILE A 139 -5.76 -6.51 2.50
N ILE A 140 -4.48 -6.19 2.38
CA ILE A 140 -3.60 -5.92 3.51
C ILE A 140 -3.29 -4.43 3.50
N ASP A 141 -3.89 -3.69 4.43
CA ASP A 141 -3.84 -2.25 4.48
C ASP A 141 -2.71 -1.75 5.39
N PHE A 142 -1.68 -1.14 4.78
CA PHE A 142 -0.65 -0.36 5.47
C PHE A 142 -0.88 1.15 5.29
N THR A 143 -1.99 1.55 4.67
CA THR A 143 -2.27 2.95 4.35
C THR A 143 -2.80 3.66 5.58
N ASN A 144 -2.03 4.64 6.04
CA ASN A 144 -2.46 5.49 7.13
C ASN A 144 -3.56 6.48 6.72
N PRO A 145 -4.51 6.84 7.62
CA PRO A 145 -4.67 6.31 8.98
C PRO A 145 -5.35 4.94 8.98
N VAL A 146 -4.57 3.90 9.31
CA VAL A 146 -4.93 2.50 9.05
C VAL A 146 -6.24 2.09 9.72
N GLY A 147 -6.53 2.57 10.92
CA GLY A 147 -7.77 2.26 11.61
C GLY A 147 -9.02 2.74 10.86
N ILE A 148 -9.01 3.97 10.35
CA ILE A 148 -10.16 4.53 9.61
C ILE A 148 -10.28 3.88 8.24
N VAL A 149 -9.16 3.70 7.53
CA VAL A 149 -9.14 3.09 6.19
C VAL A 149 -9.59 1.62 6.25
N THR A 150 -9.05 0.85 7.18
CA THR A 150 -9.45 -0.55 7.40
C THR A 150 -10.91 -0.65 7.83
N LYS A 151 -11.40 0.23 8.72
CA LYS A 151 -12.83 0.25 9.09
C LYS A 151 -13.73 0.47 7.88
N ALA A 152 -13.38 1.41 7.01
CA ALA A 152 -14.14 1.67 5.78
C ALA A 152 -14.15 0.45 4.84
N LEU A 153 -13.01 -0.24 4.67
CA LEU A 153 -12.93 -1.48 3.89
C LEU A 153 -13.85 -2.57 4.44
N LEU A 154 -13.86 -2.77 5.76
CA LEU A 154 -14.71 -3.76 6.43
C LEU A 154 -16.19 -3.42 6.31
N ASP A 155 -16.56 -2.14 6.46
CA ASP A 155 -17.95 -1.67 6.32
C ASP A 155 -18.48 -1.85 4.90
N ALA A 156 -17.62 -1.70 3.90
CA ALA A 156 -17.94 -1.99 2.51
C ALA A 156 -17.93 -3.51 2.17
N GLY A 157 -17.68 -4.38 3.16
CA GLY A 157 -17.74 -5.83 3.02
C GLY A 157 -16.52 -6.46 2.34
N HIS A 158 -15.36 -5.80 2.35
CA HIS A 158 -14.13 -6.36 1.81
C HIS A 158 -13.39 -7.24 2.84
N ARG A 159 -12.69 -8.26 2.34
CA ARG A 159 -11.78 -9.09 3.13
C ARG A 159 -10.48 -8.31 3.39
N ALA A 160 -10.43 -7.58 4.50
CA ALA A 160 -9.33 -6.67 4.79
C ALA A 160 -8.74 -6.89 6.18
N VAL A 161 -7.43 -6.66 6.30
CA VAL A 161 -6.71 -6.54 7.57
C VAL A 161 -5.81 -5.31 7.53
N GLY A 162 -5.85 -4.49 8.59
CA GLY A 162 -4.97 -3.35 8.75
C GLY A 162 -3.73 -3.72 9.55
N LEU A 163 -2.55 -3.32 9.09
CA LEU A 163 -1.28 -3.57 9.76
C LEU A 163 -0.54 -2.25 10.03
N CYS A 164 -0.01 -2.11 11.25
CA CYS A 164 0.79 -0.98 11.68
C CYS A 164 2.08 -1.48 12.34
N ASN A 165 3.19 -0.82 12.05
CA ASN A 165 4.48 -1.14 12.64
C ASN A 165 4.70 -0.49 14.02
N VAL A 166 3.87 0.48 14.44
CA VAL A 166 4.03 1.19 15.73
C VAL A 166 4.06 0.24 16.94
N ALA A 167 3.35 -0.88 16.87
CA ALA A 167 3.30 -1.87 17.95
C ALA A 167 4.43 -2.92 17.88
N ILE A 168 5.26 -2.91 16.83
CA ILE A 168 6.28 -3.92 16.55
C ILE A 168 7.65 -3.31 16.89
N GLY A 169 8.24 -3.71 18.02
CA GLY A 169 9.57 -3.24 18.43
C GLY A 169 9.73 -2.85 19.90
N PHE A 170 8.86 -3.35 20.79
CA PHE A 170 9.07 -3.29 22.25
C PHE A 170 9.80 -4.54 22.73
#